data_AF-A0A1H2TP06-F1
#
_entry.id   AF-A0A1H2TP06-F1
#
_cell.length_a   1.000
_cell.length_b   1.000
_cell.length_c   1.000
_cell.angle_alpha   90.00
_cell.angle_beta   90.00
_cell.angle_gamma   90.00
#
_symmetry.space_group_name_H-M   'P 1'
#
loop_
_entity.id
_entity.type
_entity.pdbx_description
1 polymer ?
#
loop_
_entity_poly.entity_id
_entity_poly.type
_entity_poly.pdbx_seq_one_letter_code
_entity_poly.pdbx_strand_id
1 'polypeptide(L)'
;MFNIQQPFKRITAIGAVSSLLLTLSAPLAFADQAVAPVTTQAEVSIQAGAVQLTSKTISDKNDYYESELTIPVISGMQDKNYQNTLNANLAARAHAELEKLKKQAKDDAAASVGVYEFRPYMFKVSYERITDGSTGAGGVLSFKMITSAYTGGAHGWTRIDTYNVRNEAKASAVKLKELFGEGYKTILNKVVNAEIAAHSDIYFPDTFKSIADNQPFYIKNGKAFLVFQQYEIAPYAAGIREIDAVIPGSKPAAAVPGNLSSLSLKIGGKTISGAHLFVGKNGIAMAPLRAISAQLGYALSWNAGWIDVDKGNQNVSLQVGKDNYATATAQVTLGAVPIMKDNTLYVPLSFFSKVLKVTVAYSKDAVVIG
;
A
#
# COMPACT_ATOMS: atom_id res chain seq x y z
N MET A 1 -20.26 -47.78 -6.32
CA MET A 1 -21.24 -47.09 -7.18
C MET A 1 -22.56 -47.04 -6.43
N PHE A 2 -22.96 -45.89 -5.89
CA PHE A 2 -24.36 -45.48 -5.79
C PHE A 2 -24.36 -43.95 -5.72
N ASN A 3 -25.09 -43.37 -6.65
CA ASN A 3 -25.08 -41.99 -7.09
C ASN A 3 -26.40 -41.36 -6.63
N ILE A 4 -26.36 -40.27 -5.86
CA ILE A 4 -27.58 -39.50 -5.53
C ILE A 4 -27.29 -38.03 -5.84
N GLN A 5 -27.74 -37.61 -7.02
CA GLN A 5 -27.92 -36.21 -7.40
C GLN A 5 -29.16 -35.65 -6.71
N GLN A 6 -29.09 -34.40 -6.25
CA GLN A 6 -30.26 -33.56 -6.01
C GLN A 6 -30.07 -32.16 -6.63
N PRO A 7 -31.13 -31.54 -7.19
CA PRO A 7 -31.00 -30.47 -8.17
C PRO A 7 -31.08 -29.03 -7.60
N PHE A 8 -30.41 -28.12 -8.32
CA PHE A 8 -30.51 -26.66 -8.22
C PHE A 8 -31.95 -26.16 -8.47
N LYS A 9 -32.47 -25.27 -7.60
CA LYS A 9 -33.69 -24.48 -7.88
C LYS A 9 -33.33 -23.06 -8.33
N ARG A 10 -33.83 -22.68 -9.51
CA ARG A 10 -33.85 -21.33 -10.06
C ARG A 10 -35.04 -20.57 -9.47
N ILE A 11 -34.86 -19.31 -9.07
CA ILE A 11 -35.96 -18.40 -8.72
C ILE A 11 -35.97 -17.24 -9.72
N THR A 12 -37.17 -17.03 -10.27
CA THR A 12 -37.54 -16.13 -11.36
C THR A 12 -37.80 -14.72 -10.87
N ALA A 13 -37.45 -13.72 -11.69
CA ALA A 13 -37.75 -12.31 -11.52
C ALA A 13 -39.19 -11.98 -11.96
N ILE A 14 -39.86 -11.05 -11.26
CA ILE A 14 -41.09 -10.37 -11.73
C ILE A 14 -40.94 -8.87 -11.44
N GLY A 15 -41.31 -8.03 -12.42
CA GLY A 15 -41.05 -6.60 -12.46
C GLY A 15 -42.19 -5.67 -12.03
N ALA A 16 -41.76 -4.42 -11.86
CA ALA A 16 -42.37 -3.08 -11.91
C ALA A 16 -43.89 -2.88 -12.11
N VAL A 17 -44.45 -1.90 -11.37
CA VAL A 17 -45.32 -0.81 -11.89
C VAL A 17 -45.22 0.50 -11.04
N SER A 18 -44.87 1.58 -11.76
CA SER A 18 -45.18 3.03 -11.78
C SER A 18 -45.90 3.87 -10.66
N SER A 19 -45.19 4.94 -10.26
CA SER A 19 -45.51 6.41 -10.17
C SER A 19 -46.83 6.98 -9.59
N LEU A 20 -46.74 8.03 -8.72
CA LEU A 20 -47.20 9.41 -8.99
C LEU A 20 -46.76 10.43 -7.90
N LEU A 21 -46.36 11.64 -8.33
CA LEU A 21 -46.00 12.84 -7.55
C LEU A 21 -47.24 13.67 -7.16
N LEU A 22 -47.15 14.46 -6.08
CA LEU A 22 -47.80 15.78 -5.94
C LEU A 22 -47.09 16.62 -4.85
N THR A 23 -46.68 17.83 -5.23
CA THR A 23 -46.09 18.91 -4.43
C THR A 23 -47.15 19.94 -4.03
N LEU A 24 -46.87 20.76 -3.00
CA LEU A 24 -47.14 22.23 -2.83
C LEU A 24 -46.99 22.57 -1.31
N SER A 25 -45.95 23.29 -0.86
CA SER A 25 -45.86 24.76 -0.60
C SER A 25 -46.90 25.27 0.43
N ALA A 26 -46.63 26.07 1.46
CA ALA A 26 -45.76 27.26 1.56
C ALA A 26 -45.54 27.66 3.07
N PRO A 27 -45.27 28.94 3.47
CA PRO A 27 -44.02 29.38 4.12
C PRO A 27 -44.23 29.91 5.55
N LEU A 28 -43.16 30.42 6.21
CA LEU A 28 -43.14 31.67 7.00
C LEU A 28 -41.74 31.95 7.58
N ALA A 29 -41.19 33.13 7.23
CA ALA A 29 -40.11 33.87 7.91
C ALA A 29 -40.70 34.58 9.16
N PHE A 30 -39.97 35.02 10.19
CA PHE A 30 -38.92 36.06 10.26
C PHE A 30 -38.08 35.86 11.56
N ALA A 31 -36.74 35.98 11.50
CA ALA A 31 -35.89 37.12 11.99
C ALA A 31 -35.86 37.25 13.54
N ASP A 32 -34.76 37.53 14.25
CA ASP A 32 -33.38 37.92 13.97
C ASP A 32 -32.59 37.70 15.29
N GLN A 33 -31.27 37.50 15.23
CA GLN A 33 -30.24 37.89 16.21
C GLN A 33 -28.94 37.17 15.86
N ALA A 34 -28.02 37.98 15.33
CA ALA A 34 -26.69 37.60 14.92
C ALA A 34 -25.86 37.02 16.08
N VAL A 35 -25.34 35.81 15.87
CA VAL A 35 -24.12 35.34 16.51
C VAL A 35 -23.14 35.04 15.38
N ALA A 36 -22.05 35.78 15.33
CA ALA A 36 -21.01 35.61 14.33
C ALA A 36 -20.49 34.15 14.36
N PRO A 37 -20.49 33.42 13.23
CA PRO A 37 -19.81 32.14 13.20
C PRO A 37 -18.31 32.42 13.25
N VAL A 38 -17.65 31.93 14.31
CA VAL A 38 -16.20 31.84 14.36
C VAL A 38 -15.78 30.83 13.29
N THR A 39 -15.48 31.34 12.10
CA THR A 39 -14.76 30.62 11.06
C THR A 39 -13.31 30.47 11.48
N THR A 40 -12.99 29.42 12.23
CA THR A 40 -11.64 28.83 12.18
C THR A 40 -11.56 27.96 10.92
N GLN A 41 -11.34 28.61 9.78
CA GLN A 41 -10.76 27.94 8.62
C GLN A 41 -9.26 27.78 8.92
N ALA A 42 -8.87 26.63 9.44
CA ALA A 42 -7.51 26.17 9.23
C ALA A 42 -7.40 25.83 7.75
N GLU A 43 -6.75 26.71 6.98
CA GLU A 43 -6.29 26.36 5.64
C GLU A 43 -5.24 25.26 5.76
N VAL A 44 -5.72 24.01 5.80
CA VAL A 44 -4.90 22.87 5.43
C VAL A 44 -4.61 23.06 3.95
N SER A 45 -3.40 23.50 3.64
CA SER A 45 -2.83 23.36 2.31
C SER A 45 -2.71 21.85 2.01
N ILE A 46 -3.81 21.23 1.61
CA ILE A 46 -3.82 19.92 0.97
C ILE A 46 -3.09 20.15 -0.34
N GLN A 47 -1.94 19.50 -0.51
CA GLN A 47 -1.26 19.44 -1.79
C GLN A 47 -2.30 18.99 -2.83
N ALA A 48 -2.74 19.94 -3.68
CA ALA A 48 -3.92 19.74 -4.51
C ALA A 48 -3.75 18.45 -5.35
N GLY A 49 -4.59 17.45 -5.08
CA GLY A 49 -4.63 16.19 -5.82
C GLY A 49 -4.09 14.92 -5.13
N ALA A 50 -3.60 14.97 -3.88
CA ALA A 50 -3.22 13.74 -3.15
C ALA A 50 -4.43 13.01 -2.56
N VAL A 51 -4.56 11.71 -2.86
CA VAL A 51 -5.60 10.80 -2.36
C VAL A 51 -5.18 10.20 -1.02
N GLN A 52 -6.12 10.17 -0.06
CA GLN A 52 -5.91 9.63 1.27
C GLN A 52 -6.49 8.21 1.39
N LEU A 53 -5.76 7.32 2.07
CA LEU A 53 -6.21 5.98 2.41
C LEU A 53 -6.23 5.85 3.93
N THR A 54 -7.42 6.01 4.52
CA THR A 54 -7.66 5.66 5.93
C THR A 54 -8.08 4.19 6.02
N SER A 55 -8.24 3.64 7.22
CA SER A 55 -8.56 2.24 7.43
C SER A 55 -9.87 2.05 8.18
N LYS A 56 -10.66 1.05 7.77
CA LYS A 56 -11.71 0.45 8.59
C LYS A 56 -11.29 -0.95 9.00
N THR A 57 -11.23 -1.21 10.30
CA THR A 57 -10.87 -2.52 10.86
C THR A 57 -12.10 -3.27 11.34
N ILE A 58 -12.19 -4.55 11.00
CA ILE A 58 -13.24 -5.47 11.45
C ILE A 58 -12.53 -6.73 11.94
N SER A 59 -12.76 -7.10 13.20
CA SER A 59 -12.19 -8.31 13.80
C SER A 59 -13.30 -9.20 14.33
N ASP A 60 -13.15 -10.51 14.17
CA ASP A 60 -14.14 -11.51 14.58
C ASP A 60 -13.42 -12.81 14.97
N LYS A 61 -13.86 -13.47 16.04
CA LYS A 61 -13.23 -14.66 16.61
C LYS A 61 -14.25 -15.60 17.25
N ASN A 62 -14.13 -16.89 16.97
CA ASN A 62 -14.83 -17.98 17.64
C ASN A 62 -14.02 -19.29 17.55
N ASP A 63 -14.64 -20.41 17.91
CA ASP A 63 -13.99 -21.73 17.92
C ASP A 63 -13.60 -22.27 16.54
N TYR A 64 -14.11 -21.65 15.46
CA TYR A 64 -13.85 -22.07 14.08
C TYR A 64 -12.82 -21.19 13.39
N TYR A 65 -12.73 -19.91 13.73
CA TYR A 65 -11.79 -18.98 13.10
C TYR A 65 -11.48 -17.75 13.95
N GLU A 66 -10.36 -17.10 13.61
CA GLU A 66 -9.98 -15.76 14.00
C GLU A 66 -9.72 -14.92 12.74
N SER A 67 -10.29 -13.72 12.66
CA SER A 67 -10.18 -12.86 11.50
C SER A 67 -9.94 -11.40 11.85
N GLU A 68 -9.16 -10.72 11.01
CA GLU A 68 -8.88 -9.29 11.09
C GLU A 68 -8.82 -8.70 9.67
N LEU A 69 -9.78 -7.83 9.34
CA LEU A 69 -9.88 -7.17 8.06
C LEU A 69 -9.59 -5.68 8.24
N THR A 70 -8.41 -5.23 7.81
CA THR A 70 -8.05 -3.82 7.67
C THR A 70 -8.25 -3.40 6.22
N ILE A 71 -9.40 -2.78 5.94
CA ILE A 71 -9.83 -2.39 4.58
C ILE A 71 -9.56 -0.90 4.38
N PRO A 72 -8.94 -0.48 3.26
CA PRO A 72 -8.73 0.94 2.99
C PRO A 72 -10.05 1.64 2.64
N VAL A 73 -10.19 2.87 3.14
CA VAL A 73 -11.23 3.81 2.77
C VAL A 73 -10.55 4.97 2.04
N ILE A 74 -10.83 5.06 0.75
CA ILE A 74 -10.22 6.03 -0.16
C ILE A 74 -11.03 7.33 -0.11
N SER A 75 -10.33 8.45 0.07
CA SER A 75 -10.92 9.79 0.03
C SER A 75 -10.02 10.78 -0.70
N GLY A 76 -10.60 11.87 -1.21
CA GLY A 76 -9.86 12.91 -1.93
C GLY A 76 -9.60 12.63 -3.42
N MET A 77 -10.17 11.57 -4.00
CA MET A 77 -10.15 11.41 -5.46
C MET A 77 -10.94 12.52 -6.16
N GLN A 78 -10.51 12.89 -7.37
CA GLN A 78 -11.22 13.86 -8.22
C GLN A 78 -12.57 13.30 -8.69
N ASP A 79 -12.60 12.06 -9.15
CA ASP A 79 -13.82 11.34 -9.51
C ASP A 79 -14.47 10.67 -8.28
N LYS A 80 -15.49 11.32 -7.71
CA LYS A 80 -16.22 10.82 -6.53
C LYS A 80 -17.02 9.56 -6.80
N ASN A 81 -17.53 9.37 -8.01
CA ASN A 81 -18.30 8.17 -8.33
C ASN A 81 -17.39 6.95 -8.36
N TYR A 82 -16.25 7.06 -9.06
CA TYR A 82 -15.24 6.00 -9.05
C TYR A 82 -14.74 5.69 -7.63
N GLN A 83 -14.45 6.73 -6.83
CA GLN A 83 -14.04 6.59 -5.43
C GLN A 83 -15.03 5.74 -4.62
N ASN A 84 -16.32 6.09 -4.70
CA ASN A 84 -17.38 5.42 -3.97
C ASN A 84 -17.55 3.96 -4.43
N THR A 85 -17.53 3.73 -5.75
CA THR A 85 -17.57 2.37 -6.32
C THR A 85 -16.38 1.53 -5.89
N LEU A 86 -15.16 2.08 -5.91
CA LEU A 86 -13.97 1.36 -5.49
C LEU A 86 -14.03 1.00 -4.00
N ASN A 87 -14.39 1.94 -3.13
CA ASN A 87 -14.59 1.67 -1.70
C ASN A 87 -15.63 0.56 -1.45
N ALA A 88 -16.78 0.63 -2.14
CA ALA A 88 -17.83 -0.38 -2.02
C ALA A 88 -17.34 -1.76 -2.47
N ASN A 89 -16.62 -1.84 -3.60
CA ASN A 89 -16.09 -3.08 -4.14
C ASN A 89 -15.02 -3.71 -3.23
N LEU A 90 -14.13 -2.90 -2.65
CA LEU A 90 -13.11 -3.38 -1.72
C LEU A 90 -13.75 -3.99 -0.47
N ALA A 91 -14.72 -3.28 0.12
CA ALA A 91 -15.47 -3.79 1.27
C ALA A 91 -16.25 -5.07 0.94
N ALA A 92 -17.01 -5.06 -0.16
CA ALA A 92 -17.82 -6.20 -0.57
C ALA A 92 -16.95 -7.45 -0.85
N ARG A 93 -15.79 -7.29 -1.48
CA ARG A 93 -14.85 -8.39 -1.72
C ARG A 93 -14.33 -8.97 -0.42
N ALA A 94 -13.81 -8.13 0.48
CA ALA A 94 -13.25 -8.59 1.76
C ALA A 94 -14.31 -9.33 2.59
N HIS A 95 -15.54 -8.82 2.64
CA HIS A 95 -16.65 -9.50 3.30
C HIS A 95 -17.01 -10.83 2.63
N ALA A 96 -17.13 -10.87 1.30
CA ALA A 96 -17.47 -12.11 0.60
C ALA A 96 -16.40 -13.21 0.79
N GLU A 97 -15.11 -12.84 0.88
CA GLU A 97 -14.05 -13.80 1.17
C GLU A 97 -14.09 -14.30 2.62
N LEU A 98 -14.35 -13.42 3.57
CA LEU A 98 -14.54 -13.81 4.96
C LEU A 98 -15.73 -14.78 5.09
N GLU A 99 -16.88 -14.51 4.48
CA GLU A 99 -18.04 -15.40 4.55
C GLU A 99 -17.77 -16.79 3.95
N LYS A 100 -16.98 -16.87 2.86
CA LYS A 100 -16.52 -18.15 2.31
C LYS A 100 -15.65 -18.91 3.32
N LEU A 101 -14.72 -18.22 3.98
CA LEU A 101 -13.87 -18.83 5.00
C LEU A 101 -14.68 -19.28 6.22
N LYS A 102 -15.63 -18.49 6.69
CA LYS A 102 -16.53 -18.86 7.80
C LYS A 102 -17.28 -20.15 7.49
N LYS A 103 -17.81 -20.27 6.27
CA LYS A 103 -18.50 -21.48 5.82
C LYS A 103 -17.55 -22.67 5.80
N GLN A 104 -16.37 -22.52 5.18
CA GLN A 104 -15.38 -23.59 5.10
C GLN A 104 -14.93 -24.07 6.48
N ALA A 105 -14.60 -23.15 7.38
CA ALA A 105 -14.16 -23.47 8.73
C ALA A 105 -15.21 -24.29 9.51
N LYS A 106 -16.50 -23.94 9.36
CA LYS A 106 -17.59 -24.68 9.98
C LYS A 106 -17.75 -26.08 9.39
N ASP A 107 -17.69 -26.21 8.06
CA ASP A 107 -17.82 -27.49 7.37
C ASP A 107 -16.65 -28.43 7.74
N ASP A 108 -15.42 -27.91 7.78
CA ASP A 108 -14.23 -28.70 8.11
C ASP A 108 -14.17 -29.07 9.60
N ALA A 109 -14.61 -28.19 10.49
CA ALA A 109 -14.75 -28.52 11.90
C ALA A 109 -15.74 -29.68 12.11
N ALA A 110 -16.87 -29.68 11.40
CA ALA A 110 -17.82 -30.79 11.43
C ALA A 110 -17.21 -32.09 10.87
N ALA A 111 -16.44 -31.99 9.79
CA ALA A 111 -15.77 -33.14 9.17
C ALA A 111 -14.59 -33.69 10.00
N SER A 112 -14.03 -32.90 10.91
CA SER A 112 -12.89 -33.30 11.74
C SER A 112 -13.25 -34.28 12.87
N VAL A 113 -14.53 -34.34 13.27
CA VAL A 113 -14.99 -35.09 14.44
C VAL A 113 -14.62 -36.56 14.32
N GLY A 114 -13.74 -37.03 15.22
CA GLY A 114 -13.25 -38.42 15.23
C GLY A 114 -12.21 -38.74 14.15
N VAL A 115 -11.75 -37.75 13.39
CA VAL A 115 -10.77 -37.92 12.30
C VAL A 115 -9.44 -37.24 12.65
N TYR A 116 -9.46 -35.97 13.07
CA TYR A 116 -8.27 -35.21 13.43
C TYR A 116 -8.60 -34.04 14.37
N GLU A 117 -7.59 -33.44 14.99
CA GLU A 117 -7.77 -32.22 15.80
C GLU A 117 -7.99 -31.01 14.89
N PHE A 118 -9.20 -30.46 14.90
CA PHE A 118 -9.47 -29.20 14.23
C PHE A 118 -8.83 -28.03 14.98
N ARG A 119 -8.20 -27.13 14.22
CA ARG A 119 -7.62 -25.88 14.72
C ARG A 119 -8.34 -24.70 14.06
N PRO A 120 -8.71 -23.65 14.82
CA PRO A 120 -9.38 -22.49 14.26
C PRO A 120 -8.58 -21.89 13.10
N TYR A 121 -9.29 -21.50 12.05
CA TYR A 121 -8.68 -20.87 10.88
C TYR A 121 -8.24 -19.45 11.21
N MET A 122 -7.23 -18.95 10.50
CA MET A 122 -6.85 -17.55 10.56
C MET A 122 -7.14 -16.88 9.22
N PHE A 123 -7.68 -15.66 9.24
CA PHE A 123 -7.92 -14.88 8.02
C PHE A 123 -7.60 -13.40 8.22
N LYS A 124 -6.68 -12.88 7.42
CA LYS A 124 -6.26 -11.47 7.51
C LYS A 124 -6.36 -10.78 6.16
N VAL A 125 -6.94 -9.59 6.16
CA VAL A 125 -6.90 -8.66 5.03
C VAL A 125 -6.19 -7.41 5.50
N SER A 126 -5.19 -6.95 4.74
CA SER A 126 -4.49 -5.69 4.99
C SER A 126 -4.23 -4.97 3.67
N TYR A 127 -3.73 -3.74 3.73
CA TYR A 127 -3.36 -2.98 2.53
C TYR A 127 -2.05 -2.23 2.70
N GLU A 128 -1.40 -1.94 1.59
CA GLU A 128 -0.19 -1.12 1.51
C GLU A 128 -0.40 -0.03 0.45
N ARG A 129 -0.31 1.25 0.85
CA ARG A 129 -0.29 2.37 -0.11
C ARG A 129 1.10 2.47 -0.74
N ILE A 130 1.15 2.46 -2.07
CA ILE A 130 2.40 2.60 -2.84
C ILE A 130 2.60 4.04 -3.32
N THR A 131 1.58 4.63 -3.96
CA THR A 131 1.55 6.04 -4.38
C THR A 131 0.23 6.68 -4.01
N ASP A 132 0.20 8.02 -3.91
CA ASP A 132 -0.94 8.79 -3.41
C ASP A 132 -1.79 9.44 -4.51
N GLY A 133 -1.49 9.22 -5.80
CA GLY A 133 -2.26 9.85 -6.89
C GLY A 133 -2.06 11.34 -7.08
N SER A 134 -1.10 11.95 -6.37
CA SER A 134 -0.71 13.34 -6.63
C SER A 134 0.03 13.49 -7.97
N THR A 135 0.10 14.70 -8.51
CA THR A 135 0.89 15.00 -9.72
C THR A 135 2.36 14.64 -9.56
N GLY A 136 2.93 14.85 -8.36
CA GLY A 136 4.28 14.43 -8.00
C GLY A 136 4.48 12.91 -7.99
N ALA A 137 3.39 12.14 -7.83
CA ALA A 137 3.35 10.69 -7.96
C ALA A 137 2.93 10.22 -9.37
N GLY A 138 2.96 11.11 -10.37
CA GLY A 138 2.54 10.79 -11.74
C GLY A 138 1.03 10.70 -11.93
N GLY A 139 0.24 11.22 -10.98
CA GLY A 139 -1.22 11.22 -11.04
C GLY A 139 -1.87 9.85 -10.81
N VAL A 140 -1.10 8.82 -10.41
CA VAL A 140 -1.60 7.46 -10.21
C VAL A 140 -1.61 7.12 -8.73
N LEU A 141 -2.79 6.75 -8.21
CA LEU A 141 -2.94 6.06 -6.93
C LEU A 141 -2.63 4.58 -7.15
N SER A 142 -1.65 4.05 -6.44
CA SER A 142 -1.27 2.65 -6.49
C SER A 142 -1.25 2.06 -5.09
N PHE A 143 -1.89 0.91 -4.89
CA PHE A 143 -1.91 0.20 -3.61
C PHE A 143 -2.11 -1.30 -3.78
N LYS A 144 -1.72 -2.05 -2.76
CA LYS A 144 -1.91 -3.50 -2.65
C LYS A 144 -2.98 -3.81 -1.62
N MET A 145 -3.81 -4.81 -1.89
CA MET A 145 -4.58 -5.56 -0.91
C MET A 145 -3.88 -6.90 -0.69
N ILE A 146 -3.64 -7.26 0.56
CA ILE A 146 -2.94 -8.49 0.95
C ILE A 146 -3.94 -9.32 1.75
N THR A 147 -4.42 -10.40 1.15
CA THR A 147 -5.29 -11.38 1.80
C THR A 147 -4.45 -12.61 2.16
N SER A 148 -4.47 -13.02 3.41
CA SER A 148 -3.79 -14.23 3.88
C SER A 148 -4.72 -15.09 4.71
N ALA A 149 -4.56 -16.41 4.63
CA ALA A 149 -5.30 -17.33 5.47
C ALA A 149 -4.46 -18.54 5.87
N TYR A 150 -4.77 -19.10 7.04
CA TYR A 150 -4.32 -20.42 7.46
C TYR A 150 -5.56 -21.28 7.72
N THR A 151 -5.72 -22.32 6.90
CA THR A 151 -6.88 -23.22 6.94
C THR A 151 -6.45 -24.65 7.30
N GLY A 152 -5.38 -24.78 8.10
CA GLY A 152 -4.72 -26.05 8.38
C GLY A 152 -3.60 -26.40 7.39
N GLY A 153 -2.94 -27.55 7.62
CA GLY A 153 -1.80 -28.00 6.81
C GLY A 153 -0.44 -27.44 7.29
N ALA A 154 0.58 -27.56 6.44
CA ALA A 154 1.95 -27.17 6.80
C ALA A 154 2.16 -25.64 6.87
N HIS A 155 1.39 -24.87 6.10
CA HIS A 155 1.53 -23.42 6.01
C HIS A 155 0.24 -22.77 5.48
N GLY A 156 0.11 -21.45 5.71
CA GLY A 156 -0.98 -20.66 5.14
C GLY A 156 -0.73 -20.27 3.69
N TRP A 157 -1.65 -19.51 3.11
CA TRP A 157 -1.51 -18.90 1.79
C TRP A 157 -1.67 -17.38 1.88
N THR A 158 -1.04 -16.69 0.94
CA THR A 158 -1.16 -15.23 0.78
C THR A 158 -1.42 -14.91 -0.69
N ARG A 159 -2.33 -13.97 -0.93
CA ARG A 159 -2.63 -13.40 -2.24
C ARG A 159 -2.49 -11.89 -2.20
N ILE A 160 -1.86 -11.33 -3.22
CA ILE A 160 -1.78 -9.88 -3.41
C ILE A 160 -2.65 -9.47 -4.61
N ASP A 161 -3.65 -8.64 -4.34
CA ASP A 161 -4.44 -7.94 -5.34
C ASP A 161 -3.91 -6.50 -5.46
N THR A 162 -3.70 -6.00 -6.68
CA THR A 162 -3.11 -4.67 -6.93
C THR A 162 -4.08 -3.73 -7.61
N TYR A 163 -4.06 -2.46 -7.22
CA TYR A 163 -4.93 -1.43 -7.78
C TYR A 163 -4.08 -0.24 -8.24
N ASN A 164 -4.27 0.18 -9.50
CA ASN A 164 -3.62 1.36 -10.08
C ASN A 164 -4.69 2.23 -10.74
N VAL A 165 -4.87 3.45 -10.26
CA VAL A 165 -5.95 4.34 -10.67
C VAL A 165 -5.42 5.72 -11.02
N ARG A 166 -5.68 6.21 -12.23
CA ARG A 166 -5.43 7.62 -12.59
C ARG A 166 -6.40 8.51 -11.82
N ASN A 167 -5.86 9.39 -10.98
CA ASN A 167 -6.64 10.33 -10.19
C ASN A 167 -6.90 11.60 -11.00
N GLU A 168 -7.86 11.51 -11.90
CA GLU A 168 -8.28 12.58 -12.81
C GLU A 168 -9.80 12.80 -12.67
N ALA A 169 -10.34 13.85 -13.29
CA ALA A 169 -11.77 14.17 -13.26
C ALA A 169 -12.66 12.99 -13.68
N LYS A 170 -12.16 12.15 -14.60
CA LYS A 170 -12.74 10.85 -14.94
C LYS A 170 -11.70 9.77 -14.65
N ALA A 171 -11.80 9.14 -13.48
CA ALA A 171 -10.81 8.17 -13.05
C ALA A 171 -10.85 6.90 -13.91
N SER A 172 -9.69 6.28 -14.08
CA SER A 172 -9.55 5.05 -14.86
C SER A 172 -8.48 4.14 -14.27
N ALA A 173 -8.67 2.82 -14.45
CA ALA A 173 -7.66 1.85 -14.07
C ALA A 173 -6.49 1.90 -15.06
N VAL A 174 -5.25 1.92 -14.57
CA VAL A 174 -4.05 1.85 -15.40
C VAL A 174 -3.79 0.40 -15.80
N LYS A 175 -3.48 0.18 -17.08
CA LYS A 175 -3.15 -1.15 -17.64
C LYS A 175 -1.70 -1.21 -18.12
N LEU A 176 -1.08 -2.38 -18.07
CA LEU A 176 0.28 -2.59 -18.59
C LEU A 176 0.41 -2.20 -20.07
N LYS A 177 -0.59 -2.51 -20.89
CA LYS A 177 -0.63 -2.12 -22.31
C LYS A 177 -0.52 -0.60 -22.51
N GLU A 178 -1.10 0.20 -21.63
CA GLU A 178 -1.02 1.67 -21.70
C GLU A 178 0.37 2.19 -21.32
N LEU A 179 1.08 1.48 -20.43
CA LEU A 179 2.40 1.87 -19.95
C LEU A 179 3.52 1.47 -20.92
N PHE A 180 3.38 0.32 -21.58
CA PHE A 180 4.44 -0.28 -22.39
C PHE A 180 4.08 -0.43 -23.89
N GLY A 181 2.87 -0.02 -24.29
CA GLY A 181 2.39 -0.07 -25.67
C GLY A 181 1.88 -1.45 -26.13
N GLU A 182 1.62 -1.60 -27.42
CA GLU A 182 1.12 -2.85 -28.03
C GLU A 182 2.05 -4.05 -27.76
N GLY A 183 3.36 -3.81 -27.67
CA GLY A 183 4.38 -4.83 -27.40
C GLY A 183 4.59 -5.17 -25.92
N TYR A 184 3.69 -4.76 -25.01
CA TYR A 184 3.92 -4.86 -23.56
C TYR A 184 4.28 -6.28 -23.09
N LYS A 185 3.61 -7.33 -23.59
CA LYS A 185 3.93 -8.71 -23.21
C LYS A 185 5.34 -9.09 -23.60
N THR A 186 5.78 -8.75 -24.81
CA THR A 186 7.15 -9.05 -25.28
C THR A 186 8.18 -8.36 -24.39
N ILE A 187 7.98 -7.08 -24.08
CA ILE A 187 8.89 -6.29 -23.23
C ILE A 187 8.96 -6.90 -21.83
N LEU A 188 7.81 -7.16 -21.21
CA LEU A 188 7.73 -7.62 -19.83
C LEU A 188 8.17 -9.09 -19.67
N ASN A 189 7.83 -9.97 -20.62
CA ASN A 189 8.32 -11.34 -20.63
C ASN A 189 9.84 -11.39 -20.74
N LYS A 190 10.46 -10.47 -21.50
CA LYS A 190 11.92 -10.36 -21.57
C LYS A 190 12.53 -9.98 -20.21
N VAL A 191 11.92 -9.03 -19.50
CA VAL A 191 12.36 -8.63 -18.15
C VAL A 191 12.25 -9.79 -17.18
N VAL A 192 11.10 -10.48 -17.16
CA VAL A 192 10.85 -11.62 -16.26
C VAL A 192 11.80 -12.78 -16.55
N ASN A 193 12.01 -13.13 -17.83
CA ASN A 193 12.96 -14.18 -18.19
C ASN A 193 14.40 -13.83 -17.79
N ALA A 194 14.80 -12.56 -17.90
CA ALA A 194 16.13 -12.12 -17.47
C ALA A 194 16.31 -12.24 -15.95
N GLU A 195 15.29 -11.87 -15.17
CA GLU A 195 15.27 -12.04 -13.71
C GLU A 195 15.33 -13.52 -13.31
N ILE A 196 14.55 -14.38 -13.96
CA ILE A 196 14.56 -15.83 -13.72
C ILE A 196 15.93 -16.43 -14.04
N ALA A 197 16.54 -16.05 -15.16
CA ALA A 197 17.85 -16.55 -15.56
C ALA A 197 18.97 -16.08 -14.61
N ALA A 198 18.89 -14.84 -14.11
CA ALA A 198 19.88 -14.30 -13.17
C ALA A 198 19.82 -14.93 -11.78
N HIS A 199 18.68 -15.52 -11.41
CA HIS A 199 18.40 -16.06 -10.07
C HIS A 199 17.80 -17.47 -10.14
N SER A 200 18.40 -18.32 -10.98
CA SER A 200 17.92 -19.69 -11.25
C SER A 200 17.83 -20.61 -10.02
N ASP A 201 18.47 -20.24 -8.91
CA ASP A 201 18.39 -20.92 -7.61
C ASP A 201 17.06 -20.66 -6.87
N ILE A 202 16.38 -19.57 -7.20
CA ILE A 202 15.13 -19.13 -6.57
C ILE A 202 13.92 -19.57 -7.38
N TYR A 203 14.01 -19.50 -8.71
CA TYR A 203 12.85 -19.68 -9.60
C TYR A 203 12.76 -21.11 -10.14
N PHE A 204 11.54 -21.52 -10.48
CA PHE A 204 11.35 -22.81 -11.13
C PHE A 204 11.95 -22.80 -12.55
N PRO A 205 12.72 -23.83 -12.93
CA PRO A 205 13.27 -23.92 -14.28
C PRO A 205 12.15 -24.14 -15.30
N ASP A 206 12.22 -23.43 -16.43
CA ASP A 206 11.38 -23.61 -17.64
C ASP A 206 9.85 -23.50 -17.47
N THR A 207 9.35 -22.99 -16.33
CA THR A 207 7.90 -22.89 -16.06
C THR A 207 7.26 -21.62 -16.60
N PHE A 208 7.95 -20.48 -16.52
CA PHE A 208 7.41 -19.20 -16.97
C PHE A 208 7.28 -19.16 -18.50
N LYS A 209 6.06 -18.95 -19.00
CA LYS A 209 5.77 -18.85 -20.44
C LYS A 209 5.48 -17.42 -20.87
N SER A 210 4.62 -16.74 -20.13
CA SER A 210 4.23 -15.36 -20.37
C SER A 210 3.52 -14.81 -19.15
N ILE A 211 3.57 -13.50 -18.95
CA ILE A 211 2.65 -12.80 -18.05
C ILE A 211 1.20 -12.96 -18.53
N ALA A 212 0.26 -12.89 -17.57
CA ALA A 212 -1.17 -12.83 -17.85
C ALA A 212 -1.57 -11.47 -18.46
N ASP A 213 -2.69 -11.42 -19.20
CA ASP A 213 -3.26 -10.16 -19.72
C ASP A 213 -3.63 -9.18 -18.60
N ASN A 214 -4.04 -9.73 -17.46
CA ASN A 214 -4.36 -9.01 -16.24
C ASN A 214 -3.34 -9.27 -15.13
N GLN A 215 -2.05 -9.47 -15.48
CA GLN A 215 -0.99 -9.67 -14.49
C GLN A 215 -1.06 -8.58 -13.41
N PRO A 216 -1.19 -8.95 -12.12
CA PRO A 216 -1.19 -7.97 -11.04
C PRO A 216 0.13 -7.19 -11.06
N PHE A 217 0.03 -5.88 -10.89
CA PHE A 217 1.20 -5.01 -10.86
C PHE A 217 0.91 -3.76 -10.05
N TYR A 218 1.96 -3.10 -9.56
CA TYR A 218 1.84 -1.77 -8.96
C TYR A 218 2.86 -0.80 -9.55
N ILE A 219 2.63 0.49 -9.42
CA ILE A 219 3.51 1.52 -9.98
C ILE A 219 4.23 2.24 -8.84
N LYS A 220 5.56 2.33 -8.95
CA LYS A 220 6.39 3.06 -8.01
C LYS A 220 7.61 3.61 -8.73
N ASN A 221 7.91 4.90 -8.54
CA ASN A 221 9.15 5.52 -9.00
C ASN A 221 9.46 5.32 -10.51
N GLY A 222 8.46 5.45 -11.39
CA GLY A 222 8.63 5.26 -12.84
C GLY A 222 8.80 3.80 -13.27
N LYS A 223 8.55 2.84 -12.37
CA LYS A 223 8.59 1.42 -12.67
C LYS A 223 7.24 0.77 -12.41
N ALA A 224 6.95 -0.27 -13.18
CA ALA A 224 5.87 -1.22 -12.90
C ALA A 224 6.48 -2.46 -12.24
N PHE A 225 5.95 -2.87 -11.09
CA PHE A 225 6.36 -4.07 -10.38
C PHE A 225 5.30 -5.14 -10.62
N LEU A 226 5.63 -6.14 -11.41
CA LEU A 226 4.79 -7.30 -11.69
C LEU A 226 4.78 -8.21 -10.46
N VAL A 227 3.59 -8.61 -10.02
CA VAL A 227 3.41 -9.48 -8.85
C VAL A 227 3.05 -10.87 -9.32
N PHE A 228 3.85 -11.86 -8.93
CA PHE A 228 3.64 -13.28 -9.16
C PHE A 228 3.31 -13.94 -7.82
N GLN A 229 2.13 -14.56 -7.73
CA GLN A 229 1.62 -15.16 -6.51
C GLN A 229 2.51 -16.30 -6.02
N GLN A 230 2.27 -16.76 -4.79
CA GLN A 230 2.95 -17.95 -4.26
C GLN A 230 2.79 -19.12 -5.23
N TYR A 231 3.87 -19.88 -5.45
CA TYR A 231 3.93 -21.01 -6.38
C TYR A 231 3.81 -20.68 -7.88
N GLU A 232 3.62 -19.42 -8.28
CA GLU A 232 3.40 -19.09 -9.69
C GLU A 232 4.67 -19.30 -10.54
N ILE A 233 5.81 -18.82 -10.05
CA ILE A 233 7.12 -18.94 -10.74
C ILE A 233 8.26 -19.42 -9.83
N ALA A 234 7.98 -19.63 -8.54
CA ALA A 234 8.96 -19.98 -7.53
C ALA A 234 8.31 -20.81 -6.40
N PRO A 235 9.06 -21.61 -5.64
CA PRO A 235 8.53 -22.38 -4.51
C PRO A 235 8.04 -21.46 -3.38
N TYR A 236 7.21 -22.00 -2.49
CA TYR A 236 6.64 -21.26 -1.34
C TYR A 236 7.66 -20.46 -0.54
N ALA A 237 8.84 -21.05 -0.30
CA ALA A 237 9.89 -20.43 0.49
C ALA A 237 10.41 -19.11 -0.11
N ALA A 238 10.27 -18.93 -1.43
CA ALA A 238 10.62 -17.68 -2.11
C ALA A 238 9.55 -16.58 -1.93
N GLY A 239 8.39 -16.92 -1.38
CA GLY A 239 7.26 -16.02 -1.17
C GLY A 239 6.60 -15.57 -2.47
N ILE A 240 5.93 -14.42 -2.40
CA ILE A 240 5.40 -13.72 -3.57
C ILE A 240 6.56 -12.99 -4.24
N ARG A 241 6.68 -13.11 -5.56
CA ARG A 241 7.78 -12.51 -6.33
C ARG A 241 7.31 -11.22 -6.97
N GLU A 242 8.10 -10.16 -6.81
CA GLU A 242 7.84 -8.85 -7.40
C GLU A 242 9.00 -8.50 -8.33
N ILE A 243 8.71 -8.33 -9.63
CA ILE A 243 9.73 -8.09 -10.66
C ILE A 243 9.48 -6.72 -11.28
N ASP A 244 10.46 -5.82 -11.21
CA ASP A 244 10.31 -4.46 -11.72
C ASP A 244 10.71 -4.31 -13.19
N ALA A 245 9.93 -3.51 -13.91
CA ALA A 245 10.20 -3.08 -15.27
C ALA A 245 10.13 -1.54 -15.34
N VAL A 246 11.13 -0.93 -15.95
CA VAL A 246 11.15 0.52 -16.18
C VAL A 246 10.08 0.89 -17.20
N ILE A 247 9.18 1.81 -16.84
CA ILE A 247 8.14 2.30 -17.74
C ILE A 247 8.80 3.18 -18.82
N PRO A 248 8.60 2.91 -20.12
CA PRO A 248 9.14 3.73 -21.21
C PRO A 248 8.80 5.22 -21.04
N GLY A 249 9.80 6.08 -21.27
CA GLY A 249 9.64 7.54 -21.16
C GLY A 249 9.52 8.08 -19.73
N SER A 250 9.46 7.22 -18.72
CA SER A 250 9.58 7.67 -17.33
C SER A 250 11.01 8.13 -17.04
N LYS A 251 11.17 9.10 -16.13
CA LYS A 251 12.42 9.35 -15.42
C LYS A 251 12.29 8.66 -14.07
N PRO A 252 12.76 7.41 -13.90
CA PRO A 252 12.67 6.76 -12.61
C PRO A 252 13.30 7.67 -11.56
N ALA A 253 12.67 7.82 -10.40
CA ALA A 253 13.35 8.46 -9.27
C ALA A 253 14.68 7.70 -9.11
N ALA A 254 15.80 8.45 -9.00
CA ALA A 254 17.15 7.87 -9.00
C ALA A 254 17.13 6.60 -8.15
N ALA A 255 17.33 5.44 -8.79
CA ALA A 255 17.26 4.16 -8.12
C ALA A 255 18.19 4.24 -6.91
N VAL A 256 17.71 3.81 -5.75
CA VAL A 256 18.58 3.69 -4.57
C VAL A 256 19.78 2.85 -5.01
N PRO A 257 21.00 3.39 -5.00
CA PRO A 257 22.14 2.66 -5.55
C PRO A 257 22.30 1.33 -4.82
N GLY A 258 22.49 0.23 -5.56
CA GLY A 258 22.66 -1.11 -4.95
C GLY A 258 23.87 -1.17 -4.00
N ASN A 259 24.83 -0.27 -4.19
CA ASN A 259 25.99 -0.08 -3.33
C ASN A 259 25.79 1.00 -2.25
N LEU A 260 24.55 1.32 -1.87
CA LEU A 260 24.23 2.42 -0.93
C LEU A 260 25.07 2.41 0.36
N SER A 261 25.35 1.22 0.91
CA SER A 261 26.15 1.08 2.14
C SER A 261 27.63 1.42 1.98
N SER A 262 28.13 1.46 0.73
CA SER A 262 29.49 1.92 0.41
C SER A 262 29.58 3.42 0.11
N LEU A 263 28.44 4.09 -0.09
CA LEU A 263 28.43 5.52 -0.42
C LEU A 263 28.73 6.37 0.81
N SER A 264 29.55 7.41 0.61
CA SER A 264 29.81 8.41 1.65
C SER A 264 28.59 9.29 1.90
N LEU A 265 28.32 9.64 3.15
CA LEU A 265 27.23 10.57 3.51
C LEU A 265 27.80 11.99 3.68
N LYS A 266 27.30 12.93 2.88
CA LYS A 266 27.71 14.34 2.93
C LYS A 266 26.55 15.24 3.35
N ILE A 267 26.77 16.10 4.33
CA ILE A 267 25.75 17.01 4.85
C ILE A 267 26.31 18.44 4.85
N GLY A 268 25.64 19.36 4.16
CA GLY A 268 26.12 20.75 4.03
C GLY A 268 27.56 20.85 3.52
N GLY A 269 27.96 19.94 2.61
CA GLY A 269 29.31 19.85 2.04
C GLY A 269 30.35 19.08 2.88
N LYS A 270 30.02 18.64 4.10
CA LYS A 270 30.93 17.88 4.98
C LYS A 270 30.63 16.38 4.95
N THR A 271 31.66 15.55 4.78
CA THR A 271 31.54 14.09 4.91
C THR A 271 31.38 13.70 6.38
N ILE A 272 30.38 12.88 6.69
CA ILE A 272 30.10 12.38 8.03
C ILE A 272 30.72 10.99 8.19
N SER A 273 31.65 10.85 9.14
CA SER A 273 32.28 9.57 9.47
C SER A 273 31.40 8.76 10.42
N GLY A 274 31.36 7.42 10.24
CA GLY A 274 30.60 6.50 11.10
C GLY A 274 29.08 6.47 10.87
N ALA A 275 28.57 7.21 9.87
CA ALA A 275 27.17 7.21 9.49
C ALA A 275 26.98 6.45 8.15
N HIS A 276 26.38 5.27 8.22
CA HIS A 276 26.17 4.42 7.05
C HIS A 276 24.70 4.38 6.66
N LEU A 277 24.45 4.49 5.35
CA LEU A 277 23.14 4.23 4.76
C LEU A 277 22.99 2.73 4.49
N PHE A 278 21.76 2.24 4.40
CA PHE A 278 21.52 0.89 3.92
C PHE A 278 20.18 0.77 3.21
N VAL A 279 20.01 -0.30 2.44
CA VAL A 279 18.74 -0.59 1.77
C VAL A 279 17.89 -1.43 2.71
N GLY A 280 16.80 -0.85 3.21
CA GLY A 280 15.79 -1.54 4.00
C GLY A 280 14.83 -2.38 3.15
N LYS A 281 13.74 -2.83 3.77
CA LYS A 281 12.68 -3.58 3.07
C LYS A 281 12.15 -2.78 1.86
N ASN A 282 11.73 -3.47 0.81
CA ASN A 282 11.12 -2.91 -0.39
C ASN A 282 12.01 -1.87 -1.13
N GLY A 283 13.34 -2.00 -1.00
CA GLY A 283 14.32 -1.15 -1.69
C GLY A 283 14.42 0.27 -1.15
N ILE A 284 13.96 0.52 0.09
CA ILE A 284 13.93 1.86 0.67
C ILE A 284 15.29 2.19 1.30
N ALA A 285 15.92 3.27 0.85
CA ALA A 285 17.13 3.79 1.51
C ALA A 285 16.80 4.21 2.95
N MET A 286 17.57 3.70 3.91
CA MET A 286 17.47 4.00 5.32
C MET A 286 18.69 4.81 5.76
N ALA A 287 18.46 5.79 6.61
CA ALA A 287 19.44 6.81 6.97
C ALA A 287 19.44 7.08 8.49
N PRO A 288 20.62 7.29 9.10
CA PRO A 288 20.74 7.46 10.56
C PRO A 288 20.19 8.83 10.98
N LEU A 289 19.09 8.83 11.72
CA LEU A 289 18.35 10.06 12.05
C LEU A 289 19.21 11.05 12.81
N ARG A 290 19.79 10.62 13.94
CA ARG A 290 20.56 11.48 14.84
C ARG A 290 21.76 12.13 14.14
N ALA A 291 22.54 11.35 13.40
CA ALA A 291 23.75 11.83 12.74
C ALA A 291 23.43 12.92 11.70
N ILE A 292 22.33 12.75 10.96
CA ILE A 292 21.94 13.70 9.92
C ILE A 292 21.28 14.94 10.53
N SER A 293 20.30 14.74 11.40
CA SER A 293 19.56 15.81 12.06
C SER A 293 20.48 16.76 12.83
N ALA A 294 21.47 16.24 13.57
CA ALA A 294 22.43 17.07 14.31
C ALA A 294 23.23 18.00 13.39
N GLN A 295 23.68 17.51 12.23
CA GLN A 295 24.45 18.30 11.26
C GLN A 295 23.59 19.35 10.55
N LEU A 296 22.30 19.06 10.38
CA LEU A 296 21.32 20.02 9.86
C LEU A 296 20.83 21.01 10.94
N GLY A 297 21.30 20.88 12.19
CA GLY A 297 20.94 21.77 13.29
C GLY A 297 19.59 21.48 13.95
N TYR A 298 19.09 20.24 13.82
CA TYR A 298 17.91 19.79 14.55
C TYR A 298 18.31 19.16 15.90
N ALA A 299 17.55 19.48 16.94
CA ALA A 299 17.61 18.80 18.23
C ALA A 299 16.74 17.54 18.20
N LEU A 300 17.19 16.48 18.89
CA LEU A 300 16.40 15.28 19.09
C LEU A 300 16.03 15.16 20.57
N SER A 301 14.75 14.97 20.86
CA SER A 301 14.27 14.66 22.20
C SER A 301 13.42 13.39 22.21
N TRP A 302 13.36 12.73 23.37
CA TRP A 302 12.61 11.49 23.57
C TRP A 302 11.56 11.72 24.65
N ASN A 303 10.29 11.49 24.31
CA ASN A 303 9.18 11.71 25.23
C ASN A 303 8.11 10.64 25.07
N ALA A 304 7.88 9.83 26.11
CA ALA A 304 6.78 8.85 26.16
C ALA A 304 6.64 7.95 24.90
N GLY A 305 7.76 7.48 24.35
CA GLY A 305 7.79 6.64 23.14
C GLY A 305 7.69 7.41 21.82
N TRP A 306 7.70 8.74 21.86
CA TRP A 306 7.91 9.64 20.72
C TRP A 306 9.36 10.10 20.65
N ILE A 307 9.82 10.32 19.42
CA ILE A 307 11.08 10.96 19.10
C ILE A 307 10.73 12.25 18.37
N ASP A 308 11.04 13.38 18.99
CA ASP A 308 10.82 14.71 18.43
C ASP A 308 12.11 15.22 17.77
N VAL A 309 11.97 15.82 16.60
CA VAL A 309 13.02 16.39 15.77
C VAL A 309 12.70 17.86 15.54
N ASP A 310 13.47 18.73 16.20
CA ASP A 310 13.12 20.14 16.37
C ASP A 310 14.17 21.08 15.79
N LYS A 311 13.73 22.09 15.02
CA LYS A 311 14.56 23.22 14.60
C LYS A 311 13.70 24.47 14.41
N GLY A 312 13.73 25.36 15.42
CA GLY A 312 12.93 26.59 15.41
C GLY A 312 11.44 26.26 15.30
N ASN A 313 10.80 26.71 14.21
CA ASN A 313 9.37 26.48 13.97
C ASN A 313 9.06 25.12 13.32
N GLN A 314 10.06 24.29 13.04
CA GLN A 314 9.86 22.94 12.54
C GLN A 314 9.93 21.94 13.69
N ASN A 315 8.79 21.37 14.05
CA ASN A 315 8.64 20.27 15.01
C ASN A 315 8.05 19.06 14.27
N VAL A 316 8.73 17.93 14.40
CA VAL A 316 8.34 16.66 13.78
C VAL A 316 8.47 15.55 14.80
N SER A 317 7.40 14.79 15.00
CA SER A 317 7.34 13.67 15.94
C SER A 317 7.19 12.35 15.20
N LEU A 318 7.92 11.31 15.62
CA LEU A 318 7.81 9.96 15.08
C LEU A 318 7.92 8.90 16.18
N GLN A 319 7.52 7.67 15.87
CA GLN A 319 7.65 6.52 16.78
C GLN A 319 8.36 5.36 16.10
N VAL A 320 9.20 4.63 16.85
CA VAL A 320 9.80 3.39 16.37
C VAL A 320 8.70 2.39 16.02
N GLY A 321 8.81 1.74 14.86
CA GLY A 321 7.89 0.71 14.41
C GLY A 321 6.56 1.22 13.82
N LYS A 322 6.34 2.53 13.71
CA LYS A 322 5.13 3.09 13.08
C LYS A 322 5.49 3.94 11.86
N ASP A 323 4.85 3.65 10.72
CA ASP A 323 4.98 4.44 9.49
C ASP A 323 4.07 5.67 9.57
N ASN A 324 4.35 6.54 10.55
CA ASN A 324 3.62 7.77 10.80
C ASN A 324 4.59 8.83 11.33
N TYR A 325 4.79 9.88 10.53
CA TYR A 325 5.66 11.00 10.83
C TYR A 325 4.76 12.24 10.97
N ALA A 326 4.53 12.64 12.21
CA ALA A 326 3.67 13.77 12.54
C ALA A 326 4.46 15.07 12.39
N THR A 327 3.94 16.01 11.63
CA THR A 327 4.39 17.40 11.58
C THR A 327 3.36 18.27 12.27
N ALA A 328 3.66 19.56 12.46
CA ALA A 328 2.70 20.53 13.00
C ALA A 328 1.37 20.59 12.23
N THR A 329 1.34 20.21 10.95
CA THR A 329 0.18 20.40 10.06
C THR A 329 -0.36 19.11 9.43
N ALA A 330 0.34 17.98 9.53
CA ALA A 330 -0.05 16.74 8.87
C ALA A 330 0.58 15.48 9.50
N GLN A 331 0.04 14.33 9.12
CA GLN A 331 0.68 13.03 9.32
C GLN A 331 1.13 12.49 7.97
N VAL A 332 2.41 12.14 7.86
CA VAL A 332 3.02 11.64 6.62
C VAL A 332 3.35 10.17 6.81
N THR A 333 3.06 9.34 5.81
CA THR A 333 3.58 7.96 5.73
C THR A 333 4.58 7.86 4.58
N LEU A 334 5.70 7.17 4.83
CA LEU A 334 6.85 7.11 3.92
C LEU A 334 7.05 5.72 3.30
N GLY A 335 6.20 4.75 3.66
CA GLY A 335 6.28 3.36 3.18
C GLY A 335 7.32 2.53 3.93
N ALA A 336 7.91 3.05 5.01
CA ALA A 336 8.81 2.33 5.89
C ALA A 336 8.79 2.95 7.30
N VAL A 337 8.85 2.08 8.30
CA VAL A 337 8.84 2.44 9.72
C VAL A 337 10.23 2.87 10.19
N PRO A 338 10.35 3.76 11.17
CA PRO A 338 11.61 3.98 11.88
C PRO A 338 12.03 2.70 12.61
N ILE A 339 13.31 2.34 12.52
CA ILE A 339 13.85 1.12 13.14
C ILE A 339 15.13 1.40 13.91
N MET A 340 15.33 0.67 15.00
CA MET A 340 16.61 0.60 15.70
C MET A 340 17.44 -0.52 15.08
N LYS A 341 18.66 -0.18 14.65
CA LYS A 341 19.66 -1.14 14.14
C LYS A 341 21.03 -0.73 14.67
N ASP A 342 21.76 -1.65 15.28
CA ASP A 342 23.10 -1.42 15.83
C ASP A 342 23.16 -0.17 16.74
N ASN A 343 22.18 -0.07 17.65
CA ASN A 343 21.98 1.07 18.56
C ASN A 343 21.78 2.44 17.88
N THR A 344 21.53 2.44 16.57
CA THR A 344 21.29 3.63 15.75
C THR A 344 19.85 3.65 15.27
N LEU A 345 19.18 4.79 15.44
CA LEU A 345 17.83 5.00 14.92
C LEU A 345 17.91 5.36 13.44
N TYR A 346 17.25 4.56 12.62
CA TYR A 346 17.15 4.74 11.18
C TYR A 346 15.73 5.13 10.78
N VAL A 347 15.65 6.09 9.86
CA VAL A 347 14.41 6.49 9.18
C VAL A 347 14.59 6.32 7.68
N PRO A 348 13.51 6.25 6.89
CA PRO A 348 13.59 6.33 5.43
C PRO A 348 14.35 7.59 5.04
N LEU A 349 15.28 7.53 4.09
CA LEU A 349 16.04 8.68 3.61
C LEU A 349 15.09 9.77 3.04
N SER A 350 13.91 9.37 2.56
CA SER A 350 12.82 10.26 2.16
C SER A 350 12.23 11.08 3.31
N PHE A 351 12.50 10.75 4.57
CA PHE A 351 12.13 11.58 5.73
C PHE A 351 12.76 12.97 5.62
N PHE A 352 14.04 13.04 5.26
CA PHE A 352 14.76 14.30 5.14
C PHE A 352 14.16 15.18 4.02
N SER A 353 13.84 14.60 2.86
CA SER A 353 13.29 15.38 1.75
C SER A 353 11.79 15.65 1.84
N LYS A 354 10.98 14.68 2.29
CA LYS A 354 9.52 14.81 2.32
C LYS A 354 9.00 15.42 3.61
N VAL A 355 9.67 15.20 4.74
CA VAL A 355 9.23 15.66 6.07
C VAL A 355 10.02 16.90 6.49
N LEU A 356 11.35 16.83 6.51
CA LEU A 356 12.20 17.98 6.88
C LEU A 356 12.39 19.00 5.75
N LYS A 357 11.94 18.67 4.53
CA LYS A 357 12.03 19.53 3.34
C LYS A 357 13.46 19.95 2.97
N VAL A 358 14.47 19.13 3.29
CA VAL A 358 15.86 19.35 2.87
C VAL A 358 16.15 18.63 1.55
N THR A 359 17.15 19.11 0.81
CA THR A 359 17.52 18.50 -0.48
C THR A 359 18.25 17.20 -0.23
N VAL A 360 17.92 16.15 -0.98
CA VAL A 360 18.63 14.87 -0.99
C VAL A 360 18.99 14.52 -2.42
N ALA A 361 20.28 14.31 -2.68
CA ALA A 361 20.80 13.96 -4.00
C ALA A 361 21.73 12.75 -3.94
N TYR A 362 21.71 11.93 -4.99
CA TYR A 362 22.65 10.84 -5.20
C TYR A 362 23.73 11.27 -6.18
N SER A 363 24.98 10.96 -5.85
CA SER A 363 26.12 11.03 -6.76
C SER A 363 26.76 9.65 -6.87
N LYS A 364 27.78 9.51 -7.74
CA LYS A 364 28.48 8.24 -7.95
C LYS A 364 29.06 7.65 -6.65
N ASP A 365 29.59 8.51 -5.78
CA ASP A 365 30.37 8.10 -4.59
C ASP A 365 29.78 8.59 -3.26
N ALA A 366 28.68 9.36 -3.31
CA ALA A 366 28.10 9.98 -2.13
C ALA A 366 26.59 10.20 -2.21
N VAL A 367 25.92 10.17 -1.05
CA VAL A 367 24.61 10.77 -0.85
C VAL A 367 24.79 12.13 -0.20
N VAL A 368 24.25 13.16 -0.82
CA VAL A 368 24.38 14.56 -0.37
C VAL A 368 23.04 15.03 0.19
N ILE A 369 23.06 15.57 1.40
CA ILE A 369 21.91 16.16 2.09
C ILE A 369 22.25 17.63 2.38
N GLY A 370 21.38 18.57 2.00
CA GLY A 370 21.68 20.00 2.05
C GLY A 370 20.47 20.90 2.12
#